data_AF-A0A4R4S6K2-F1
#
_entry.id   AF-A0A4R4S6K2-F1
#
_cell.length_a   1.000
_cell.length_b   1.000
_cell.length_c   1.000
_cell.angle_alpha   90.00
_cell.angle_beta   90.00
_cell.angle_gamma   90.00
#
_symmetry.space_group_name_H-M   'P 1'
#
loop_
_entity.id
_entity.type
_entity.pdbx_description
1 polymer ?
#
loop_
_entity_poly.entity_id
_entity_poly.type
_entity_poly.pdbx_seq_one_letter_code
_entity_poly.pdbx_strand_id
1 'polypeptide(L)' 'MRTLPNPDETVVDMPPISDPPPPIPDGITHWHGESTGSWWAILPGRGEWRLVEAVSRDHLAVTVDWHLRRAAW' A
#
# COMPACT_ATOMS: atom_id res chain seq x y z
N MET A 1 -30.88 6.36 20.96
CA MET A 1 -29.80 5.39 20.69
C MET A 1 -29.50 5.41 19.22
N ARG A 2 -28.40 6.03 18.82
CA ARG A 2 -27.89 6.05 17.44
C ARG A 2 -26.41 5.75 17.58
N THR A 3 -26.03 4.49 17.38
CA THR A 3 -24.62 4.08 17.37
C THR A 3 -24.01 4.74 16.14
N LEU A 4 -23.11 5.70 16.34
CA LEU A 4 -22.28 6.21 15.26
C LEU A 4 -21.37 5.04 14.83
N PRO A 5 -21.26 4.71 13.54
CA PRO A 5 -20.26 3.75 13.09
C PRO A 5 -18.88 4.28 13.49
N ASN A 6 -18.06 3.40 14.06
CA ASN A 6 -16.74 3.74 14.53
C ASN A 6 -15.87 4.09 13.30
N PRO A 7 -15.26 5.28 13.22
CA PRO A 7 -14.47 5.67 12.03
C PRO A 7 -13.21 4.79 11.82
N ASP A 8 -12.90 3.90 12.75
CA ASP A 8 -11.81 2.92 12.69
C ASP A 8 -12.13 1.64 11.88
N GLU A 9 -13.37 1.43 11.42
CA GLU A 9 -13.74 0.20 10.70
C GLU A 9 -13.20 0.10 9.25
N THR A 10 -12.35 1.04 8.81
CA THR A 10 -11.69 1.02 7.49
C THR A 10 -10.15 1.07 7.52
N VAL A 11 -9.51 0.68 8.62
CA VAL A 11 -8.03 0.53 8.66
C VAL A 11 -7.68 -0.96 8.60
N VAL A 12 -7.91 -1.58 7.45
CA VAL A 12 -7.60 -3.00 7.24
C VAL A 12 -6.10 -3.14 6.97
N ASP A 13 -5.34 -3.49 8.02
CA ASP A 13 -4.02 -4.14 7.97
C ASP A 13 -2.89 -3.38 7.21
N MET A 14 -2.94 -2.05 7.13
CA MET A 14 -1.86 -1.27 6.53
C MET A 14 -0.69 -1.13 7.51
N PRO A 15 0.56 -1.47 7.13
CA PRO A 15 1.73 -1.29 7.99
C PRO A 15 1.89 0.19 8.40
N PRO A 16 2.36 0.46 9.64
CA PRO A 16 2.55 1.83 10.10
C PRO A 16 3.54 2.57 9.21
N ILE A 17 3.26 3.85 8.93
CA ILE A 17 4.17 4.70 8.15
C ILE A 17 5.51 4.80 8.88
N SER A 18 6.60 4.47 8.21
CA SER A 18 7.97 4.73 8.70
C SER A 18 8.38 6.16 8.35
N ASP A 19 9.14 6.83 9.22
CA ASP A 19 9.68 8.17 8.97
C ASP A 19 11.24 8.15 8.99
N PRO A 20 11.92 8.38 7.84
CA PRO A 20 11.34 8.53 6.51
C PRO A 20 10.79 7.20 5.96
N PRO A 21 9.83 7.23 5.03
CA PRO A 21 9.32 6.01 4.41
C PRO A 21 10.42 5.36 3.56
N PRO A 22 10.41 4.01 3.44
CA PRO A 22 11.35 3.33 2.55
C PRO A 22 11.09 3.78 1.10
N PRO A 23 12.12 3.91 0.25
CA PRO A 23 11.90 4.20 -1.16
C PRO A 23 11.21 3.02 -1.86
N ILE A 24 10.32 3.31 -2.82
CA ILE A 24 9.81 2.29 -3.75
C ILE A 24 11.00 1.85 -4.64
N PRO A 25 11.35 0.55 -4.72
CA PRO A 25 12.47 0.09 -5.54
C PRO A 25 12.27 0.39 -7.03
N ASP A 26 13.35 0.72 -7.74
CA ASP A 26 13.31 1.15 -9.16
C ASP A 26 12.67 0.12 -10.11
N GLY A 27 12.67 -1.17 -9.73
CA GLY A 27 12.03 -2.25 -10.50
C GLY A 27 10.52 -2.36 -10.33
N ILE A 28 9.90 -1.55 -9.46
CA ILE A 28 8.47 -1.60 -9.18
C ILE A 28 7.74 -0.52 -9.98
N THR A 29 6.84 -0.97 -10.86
CA THR A 29 5.93 -0.07 -11.59
C THR A 29 4.91 0.50 -10.60
N HIS A 30 4.88 1.82 -10.49
CA HIS A 30 3.94 2.56 -9.65
C HIS A 30 3.45 3.83 -10.34
N TRP A 31 2.23 4.26 -10.06
CA TRP A 31 1.62 5.44 -10.68
C TRP A 31 0.55 6.07 -9.78
N HIS A 32 0.25 7.34 -10.04
CA HIS A 32 -0.89 8.03 -9.42
C HIS A 32 -2.09 7.98 -10.38
N GLY A 33 -3.21 7.45 -9.92
CA GLY A 33 -4.46 7.44 -10.66
C GLY A 33 -5.19 8.76 -10.46
N GLU A 34 -5.10 9.68 -11.42
CA GLU A 34 -5.73 11.01 -11.30
C GLU A 34 -7.25 10.95 -11.06
N SER A 35 -7.94 9.95 -11.64
CA SER A 35 -9.38 9.77 -11.47
C SER A 35 -9.80 9.18 -10.13
N THR A 36 -8.93 8.39 -9.48
CA THR A 36 -9.23 7.78 -8.17
C THR A 36 -8.59 8.55 -7.01
N GLY A 37 -7.57 9.38 -7.29
CA GLY A 37 -6.74 10.04 -6.29
C GLY A 37 -5.79 9.09 -5.55
N SER A 38 -5.69 7.83 -5.99
CA SER A 38 -4.92 6.79 -5.31
C SER A 38 -3.58 6.57 -5.98
N TRP A 39 -2.62 6.12 -5.19
CA TRP A 39 -1.34 5.58 -5.66
C TRP A 39 -1.43 4.07 -5.82
N TRP A 40 -0.88 3.57 -6.92
CA TRP A 40 -0.94 2.16 -7.28
C TRP A 40 0.46 1.61 -7.55
N ALA A 41 0.67 0.32 -7.27
CA ALA A 41 1.86 -0.40 -7.70
C ALA A 41 1.56 -1.85 -8.10
N ILE A 42 2.34 -2.37 -9.04
CA ILE A 42 2.33 -3.79 -9.42
C ILE A 42 3.55 -4.47 -8.84
N LEU A 43 3.32 -5.53 -8.07
CA LEU A 43 4.35 -6.27 -7.33
C LEU A 43 4.47 -7.71 -7.82
N PRO A 44 5.69 -8.25 -7.94
CA PRO A 44 5.89 -9.68 -8.12
C PRO A 44 5.55 -10.42 -6.81
N GLY A 45 4.70 -11.44 -6.89
CA GLY A 45 4.39 -12.35 -5.80
C GLY A 45 4.88 -13.78 -6.08
N ARG A 46 4.65 -14.71 -5.14
CA ARG A 46 4.92 -16.15 -5.29
C ARG A 46 3.97 -16.75 -6.34
N GLY A 47 4.29 -16.56 -7.63
CA GLY A 47 3.57 -17.14 -8.77
C GLY A 47 2.52 -16.24 -9.43
N GLU A 48 2.18 -15.09 -8.85
CA GLU A 48 1.21 -14.14 -9.39
C GLU A 48 1.65 -12.69 -9.21
N TRP A 49 1.18 -11.82 -10.11
CA TRP A 49 1.33 -10.38 -9.98
C TRP A 49 0.24 -9.81 -9.07
N ARG A 50 0.61 -8.93 -8.14
CA ARG A 50 -0.32 -8.28 -7.23
C ARG A 50 -0.41 -6.79 -7.51
N LEU A 51 -1.63 -6.27 -7.61
CA LEU A 51 -1.90 -4.84 -7.63
C LEU A 51 -2.15 -4.36 -6.19
N VAL A 52 -1.48 -3.29 -5.79
CA VAL A 52 -1.68 -2.65 -4.48
C VAL A 52 -2.09 -1.19 -4.67
N GLU A 53 -2.98 -0.72 -3.79
CA GLU A 53 -3.52 0.64 -3.76
C GLU A 53 -3.14 1.30 -2.43
N ALA A 54 -2.87 2.60 -2.44
CA ALA A 54 -2.70 3.40 -1.24
C ALA A 54 -3.14 4.85 -1.45
N VAL A 55 -3.53 5.51 -0.36
CA VAL A 55 -4.02 6.90 -0.37
C VAL A 55 -2.93 7.96 -0.57
N SER A 56 -1.65 7.57 -0.44
CA SER A 56 -0.51 8.45 -0.67
C SER A 56 0.70 7.66 -1.15
N ARG A 57 1.68 8.37 -1.71
CA ARG A 57 2.93 7.74 -2.18
C ARG A 57 3.71 7.08 -1.04
N ASP A 58 3.71 7.69 0.16
CA ASP A 58 4.42 7.17 1.32
C ASP A 58 3.77 5.88 1.85
N HIS A 59 2.43 5.85 1.94
CA HIS A 59 1.69 4.64 2.27
C HIS A 59 1.92 3.52 1.24
N LEU A 60 1.98 3.88 -0.04
CA LEU A 60 2.30 2.93 -1.10
C LEU A 60 3.69 2.33 -0.85
N ALA A 61 4.69 3.16 -0.54
CA ALA A 61 6.06 2.72 -0.36
C ALA A 61 6.24 1.74 0.81
N VAL A 62 5.60 2.01 1.95
CA VAL A 62 5.60 1.11 3.11
C VAL A 62 4.88 -0.21 2.78
N THR A 63 3.77 -0.15 2.06
CA THR A 63 3.01 -1.34 1.63
C THR A 63 3.82 -2.20 0.65
N VAL A 64 4.52 -1.57 -0.30
CA VAL A 64 5.41 -2.25 -1.25
C VAL A 64 6.55 -2.96 -0.51
N ASP A 65 7.25 -2.25 0.37
CA ASP A 65 8.34 -2.81 1.17
C ASP A 65 7.87 -4.02 2.01
N TRP A 66 6.73 -3.90 2.68
CA TRP A 66 6.15 -5.00 3.46
C TRP A 66 5.85 -6.23 2.61
N HIS A 67 5.24 -6.05 1.43
CA HIS A 67 4.94 -7.16 0.53
C HIS A 67 6.20 -7.82 0.00
N LEU A 68 7.20 -7.05 -0.41
CA LEU A 68 8.47 -7.57 -0.91
C LEU A 68 9.21 -8.35 0.18
N ARG A 69 9.24 -7.85 1.41
CA ARG A 69 9.81 -8.58 2.56
C ARG A 69 9.09 -9.90 2.80
N ARG A 70 7.77 -9.96 2.65
CA ARG A 70 7.00 -11.20 2.84
C ARG A 70 7.09 -12.19 1.69
N ALA A 71 7.36 -11.71 0.48
CA ALA A 71 7.54 -12.57 -0.70
C ALA A 71 8.94 -13.20 -0.76
N ALA A 72 9.95 -12.55 -0.17
CA ALA A 72 11.34 -13.02 -0.12
C ALA A 72 11.61 -14.17 0.86
N TRP A 73 10.63 -14.51 1.71
CA TRP A 73 10.65 -15.67 2.60
C TRP A 73 9.80 -16.78 2.01
#